data_AF-A0A830GWU4-F1
#
_entry.id   AF-A0A830GWU4-F1
#
_cell.length_a   1.000
_cell.length_b   1.000
_cell.length_c   1.000
_cell.angle_alpha   90.00
_cell.angle_beta   90.00
_cell.angle_gamma   90.00
#
_symmetry.space_group_name_H-M   'P 1'
#
loop_
_entity.id
_entity.type
_entity.pdbx_description
1 polymer ?
#
loop_
_entity_poly.entity_id
_entity_poly.type
_entity_poly.pdbx_seq_one_letter_code
_entity_poly.pdbx_strand_id
1 'polypeptide(L)'
;MSMERKIPIEERLNSNAWDVDERPHIRIKDPDQCRKCDSKPCLYLCPARCYTPGGNGAVLFSHEGCVECGTCRVVCPNDAIEWNYPRSGYGVQFRFG
;
A
#
# COMPACT_ATOMS: atom_id res chain seq x y z
N MET A 1 -2.87 0.26 35.46
CA MET A 1 -2.73 0.85 34.13
C MET A 1 -2.42 -0.27 33.16
N SER A 2 -3.40 -0.71 32.39
CA SER A 2 -3.21 -1.73 31.35
C SER A 2 -2.23 -1.22 30.31
N MET A 3 -1.14 -1.96 30.12
CA MET A 3 -0.17 -1.68 29.07
C MET A 3 -0.87 -1.92 27.73
N GLU A 4 -1.13 -0.87 26.96
CA GLU A 4 -1.70 -0.98 25.62
C GLU A 4 -0.72 -1.76 24.74
N ARG A 5 -1.10 -2.98 24.35
CA ARG A 5 -0.30 -3.78 23.40
C ARG A 5 -0.28 -3.05 22.07
N LYS A 6 0.91 -2.64 21.60
CA LYS A 6 1.10 -2.19 20.22
C LYS A 6 1.00 -3.39 19.29
N ILE A 7 -0.18 -3.57 18.70
CA ILE A 7 -0.45 -4.62 17.72
C ILE A 7 0.20 -4.21 16.38
N PRO A 8 1.03 -5.05 15.75
CA PRO A 8 1.57 -4.80 14.40
C PRO A 8 0.44 -4.61 13.39
N ILE A 9 0.68 -3.83 12.33
CA ILE A 9 -0.37 -3.56 11.34
C ILE A 9 -0.82 -4.85 10.65
N GLU A 10 0.10 -5.77 10.43
CA GLU A 10 -0.12 -7.06 9.78
C GLU A 10 -1.12 -7.91 10.58
N GLU A 11 -1.01 -7.92 11.91
CA GLU A 11 -1.96 -8.61 12.79
C GLU A 11 -3.38 -8.00 12.67
N ARG A 12 -3.49 -6.68 12.48
CA ARG A 12 -4.79 -6.03 12.24
C ARG A 12 -5.34 -6.38 10.85
N LEU A 13 -4.50 -6.40 9.82
CA LEU A 13 -4.90 -6.75 8.45
C LEU A 13 -5.37 -8.20 8.33
N ASN A 14 -4.83 -9.11 9.16
CA ASN A 14 -5.26 -10.52 9.23
C ASN A 14 -6.71 -10.72 9.71
N SER A 15 -7.37 -9.66 10.22
CA SER A 15 -8.81 -9.72 10.54
C SER A 15 -9.72 -9.63 9.32
N ASN A 16 -9.18 -9.19 8.17
CA ASN A 16 -9.91 -9.18 6.90
C ASN A 16 -9.78 -10.52 6.17
N ALA A 17 -10.68 -10.75 5.22
CA ALA A 17 -10.52 -11.81 4.22
C ALA A 17 -9.92 -11.23 2.93
N TRP A 18 -9.18 -12.05 2.20
CA TRP A 18 -8.38 -11.64 1.04
C TRP A 18 -8.47 -12.70 -0.06
N ASP A 19 -8.65 -12.24 -1.30
CA ASP A 19 -8.39 -13.05 -2.49
C ASP A 19 -7.33 -12.30 -3.32
N VAL A 20 -6.08 -12.78 -3.29
CA VAL A 20 -4.95 -12.01 -3.80
C VAL A 20 -4.66 -12.41 -5.24
N ASP A 21 -4.77 -11.45 -6.17
CA ASP A 21 -4.37 -11.66 -7.57
C ASP A 21 -2.84 -11.74 -7.66
N GLU A 22 -2.30 -12.63 -8.51
CA GLU A 22 -0.86 -12.67 -8.81
C GLU A 22 -0.36 -11.37 -9.44
N ARG A 23 -1.27 -10.58 -10.03
CA ARG A 23 -0.96 -9.31 -10.68
C ARG A 23 -1.14 -8.14 -9.70
N PRO A 24 -0.09 -7.32 -9.45
CA PRO A 24 -0.25 -6.11 -8.67
C PRO A 24 -1.13 -5.10 -9.41
N HIS A 25 -2.12 -4.54 -8.70
CA HIS A 25 -3.07 -3.56 -9.21
C HIS A 25 -2.56 -2.11 -9.19
N ILE A 26 -1.44 -1.86 -8.49
CA ILE A 26 -0.73 -0.59 -8.50
C ILE A 26 0.64 -0.79 -9.12
N ARG A 27 1.05 0.16 -9.98
CA ARG A 27 2.38 0.21 -10.58
C ARG A 27 3.02 1.57 -10.33
N ILE A 28 4.34 1.59 -10.24
CA ILE A 28 5.11 2.84 -10.25
C ILE A 28 5.42 3.13 -11.72
N LYS A 29 4.67 4.07 -12.33
CA LYS A 29 4.77 4.35 -13.78
C LYS A 29 6.03 5.13 -14.16
N ASP A 30 6.57 5.92 -13.22
CA ASP A 30 7.82 6.66 -13.41
C ASP A 30 8.79 6.40 -12.24
N PRO A 31 9.66 5.38 -12.35
CA PRO A 31 10.62 5.05 -11.31
C PRO A 31 11.61 6.18 -11.03
N ASP A 32 11.96 7.01 -12.02
CA ASP A 32 12.94 8.07 -11.84
C ASP A 32 12.36 9.24 -11.06
N GLN A 33 11.09 9.57 -11.27
CA GLN A 33 10.37 10.51 -10.42
C GLN A 33 10.21 10.00 -8.99
N CYS A 34 10.00 8.69 -8.82
CA CYS A 34 9.96 8.08 -7.48
C CYS A 34 11.33 8.18 -6.77
N ARG A 35 12.44 7.99 -7.49
CA ARG A 35 13.80 8.11 -6.95
C ARG A 35 14.11 9.52 -6.47
N LYS A 36 13.66 10.55 -7.19
CA LYS A 36 13.81 11.99 -6.85
C LYS A 36 12.87 12.48 -5.75
N CYS A 37 11.90 11.66 -5.33
CA CYS A 37 10.98 12.02 -4.26
C CYS A 37 11.67 11.88 -2.90
N ASP A 38 12.13 12.97 -2.29
CA ASP A 38 12.78 12.91 -0.98
C ASP A 38 11.79 12.62 0.15
N SER A 39 10.58 13.17 0.05
CA SER A 39 9.56 13.04 1.09
C SER A 39 8.94 11.65 1.15
N LYS A 40 8.87 10.89 0.04
CA LYS A 40 8.28 9.54 -0.07
C LYS A 40 7.03 9.32 0.82
N PRO A 41 5.97 10.13 0.69
CA PRO A 41 4.81 10.07 1.57
C PRO A 41 4.08 8.73 1.56
N CYS A 42 4.18 7.98 0.47
CA CYS A 42 3.64 6.62 0.37
C CYS A 42 4.18 5.66 1.44
N LEU A 43 5.41 5.85 1.94
CA LEU A 43 6.04 4.98 2.94
C LEU A 43 5.38 5.06 4.33
N TYR A 44 4.80 6.21 4.69
CA TYR A 44 4.26 6.44 6.04
C TYR A 44 2.78 6.80 6.07
N LEU A 45 2.19 7.26 4.96
CA LEU A 45 0.76 7.55 4.86
C LEU A 45 -0.07 6.36 4.36
N CYS A 46 0.56 5.27 3.91
CA CYS A 46 -0.17 4.05 3.59
C CYS A 46 -0.68 3.41 4.89
N PRO A 47 -2.01 3.32 5.11
CA PRO A 47 -2.56 2.77 6.36
C PRO A 47 -2.23 1.30 6.57
N ALA A 48 -2.02 0.56 5.47
CA ALA A 48 -1.67 -0.85 5.45
C ALA A 48 -0.17 -1.12 5.32
N ARG A 49 0.68 -0.08 5.28
CA ARG A 49 2.15 -0.18 5.10
C ARG A 49 2.59 -1.03 3.89
N CYS A 50 1.87 -0.92 2.78
CA CYS A 50 2.17 -1.65 1.55
C CYS A 50 3.41 -1.16 0.80
N TYR A 51 4.08 -0.11 1.25
CA TYR A 51 5.26 0.45 0.58
C TYR A 51 6.50 0.34 1.46
N THR A 52 7.60 -0.12 0.88
CA THR A 52 8.90 -0.22 1.56
C THR A 52 10.01 0.45 0.73
N PRO A 53 11.08 0.95 1.37
CA PRO A 53 12.24 1.45 0.64
C PRO A 53 12.88 0.33 -0.19
N GLY A 54 13.15 0.61 -1.47
CA GLY A 54 13.97 -0.23 -2.34
C GLY A 54 15.39 0.31 -2.48
N GLY A 55 16.19 -0.33 -3.34
CA GLY A 55 17.53 0.15 -3.69
C GLY A 55 17.52 1.44 -4.50
N ASN A 56 18.57 2.26 -4.36
CA ASN A 56 18.80 3.47 -5.15
C ASN A 56 17.63 4.48 -5.11
N GLY A 57 16.97 4.63 -3.96
CA GLY A 57 15.86 5.58 -3.78
C GLY A 57 14.52 5.11 -4.38
N ALA A 58 14.45 3.89 -4.92
CA ALA A 58 13.20 3.29 -5.36
C ALA A 58 12.29 2.96 -4.17
N VAL A 59 11.03 2.68 -4.47
CA VAL A 59 10.04 2.16 -3.52
C VAL A 59 9.51 0.85 -4.07
N LEU A 60 9.29 -0.12 -3.19
CA LEU A 60 8.66 -1.40 -3.51
C LEU A 60 7.22 -1.38 -2.99
N PHE A 61 6.32 -2.05 -3.71
CA PHE A 61 4.90 -2.15 -3.35
C PHE A 61 4.50 -3.61 -3.18
N SER A 62 3.93 -3.93 -2.02
CA SER A 62 3.33 -5.24 -1.68
C SER A 62 1.81 -5.12 -1.77
N HIS A 63 1.22 -5.68 -2.82
CA HIS A 63 -0.20 -5.53 -3.12
C HIS A 63 -1.12 -6.39 -2.26
N GLU A 64 -0.57 -7.42 -1.60
CA GLU A 64 -1.30 -8.44 -0.86
C GLU A 64 -2.03 -7.89 0.37
N GLY A 65 -1.50 -6.80 0.96
CA GLY A 65 -2.13 -6.10 2.09
C GLY A 65 -2.89 -4.83 1.72
N CYS A 66 -3.01 -4.51 0.43
CA CYS A 66 -3.59 -3.24 0.01
C CYS A 66 -5.10 -3.20 0.27
N VAL A 67 -5.54 -2.24 1.08
CA VAL A 67 -6.96 -2.03 1.43
C VAL A 67 -7.71 -1.12 0.45
N GLU A 68 -7.17 -0.91 -0.75
CA GLU A 68 -7.84 -0.21 -1.85
C GLU A 68 -8.27 1.25 -1.56
N CYS A 69 -7.67 1.88 -0.54
CA CYS A 69 -8.06 3.23 -0.09
C CYS A 69 -7.68 4.39 -1.02
N GLY A 70 -6.73 4.18 -1.94
CA GLY A 70 -6.27 5.21 -2.88
C GLY A 70 -5.37 6.31 -2.30
N THR A 71 -5.04 6.30 -0.99
CA THR A 71 -4.19 7.34 -0.37
C THR A 71 -2.88 7.57 -1.12
N CYS A 72 -2.21 6.49 -1.54
CA CYS A 72 -0.94 6.56 -2.26
C CYS A 72 -1.02 7.35 -3.58
N ARG A 73 -2.14 7.27 -4.30
CA ARG A 73 -2.40 8.04 -5.51
C ARG A 73 -2.52 9.53 -5.20
N VAL A 74 -3.22 9.87 -4.12
CA VAL A 74 -3.52 11.27 -3.76
C VAL A 74 -2.28 11.97 -3.19
N VAL A 75 -1.49 11.28 -2.37
CA VAL A 75 -0.36 11.90 -1.66
C VAL A 75 0.94 11.90 -2.46
N CYS A 76 1.01 11.23 -3.62
CA CYS A 76 2.22 11.19 -4.43
C CYS A 76 2.46 12.56 -5.10
N PRO A 77 3.49 13.32 -4.70
CA PRO A 77 3.70 14.67 -5.22
C PRO A 77 4.14 14.67 -6.70
N ASN A 78 4.71 13.56 -7.15
CA ASN A 78 5.29 13.44 -8.49
C ASN A 78 4.36 12.70 -9.46
N ASP A 79 3.11 12.41 -9.06
CA ASP A 79 2.16 11.62 -9.84
C ASP A 79 2.78 10.32 -10.39
N ALA A 80 3.61 9.62 -9.60
CA ALA A 80 4.36 8.44 -10.06
C ALA A 80 3.59 7.12 -9.89
N ILE A 81 2.37 7.17 -9.37
CA ILE A 81 1.56 5.99 -9.04
C ILE A 81 0.47 5.80 -10.09
N GLU A 82 0.53 4.68 -10.81
CA GLU A 82 -0.59 4.17 -11.59
C GLU A 82 -1.43 3.28 -10.68
N TRP A 83 -2.61 3.77 -10.30
CA TRP A 83 -3.51 3.12 -9.35
C TRP A 83 -4.74 2.58 -10.06
N ASN A 84 -5.02 1.29 -9.88
CA ASN A 84 -6.27 0.65 -10.27
C ASN A 84 -6.81 -0.18 -9.11
N TYR A 85 -8.09 -0.53 -9.16
CA TYR A 85 -8.61 -1.59 -8.31
C TYR A 85 -7.99 -2.96 -8.69
N PRO A 86 -7.93 -3.91 -7.76
CA PRO A 86 -7.73 -5.32 -8.09
C PRO A 86 -8.73 -5.78 -9.16
N ARG A 87 -8.38 -6.84 -9.89
CA ARG A 87 -9.30 -7.47 -10.83
C ARG A 87 -10.56 -7.93 -10.10
N SER A 88 -11.71 -7.86 -10.76
CA SER A 88 -12.98 -8.31 -10.18
C SER A 88 -12.87 -9.69 -9.54
N GLY A 89 -13.28 -9.78 -8.27
CA GLY A 89 -13.18 -10.99 -7.46
C GLY A 89 -11.98 -11.03 -6.51
N TYR A 90 -10.97 -10.19 -6.74
CA TYR A 90 -9.75 -10.10 -5.93
C TYR A 90 -9.73 -8.85 -5.06
N GLY A 91 -8.78 -8.80 -4.12
CA GLY A 91 -8.57 -7.70 -3.20
C GLY A 91 -9.00 -8.01 -1.78
N VAL A 92 -9.28 -6.95 -1.02
CA VAL A 92 -9.76 -7.03 0.35
C VAL A 92 -11.27 -7.30 0.36
N GLN A 93 -11.73 -8.19 1.24
CA GLN A 93 -13.14 -8.52 1.42
C GLN A 93 -13.61 -8.03 2.79
N PHE A 94 -14.23 -6.84 2.81
CA PHE A 94 -14.82 -6.27 4.02
C PHE A 94 -16.11 -7.00 4.42
N ARG A 95 -16.19 -7.44 5.67
CA ARG A 95 -17.36 -8.19 6.19
C ARG A 95 -18.35 -7.31 6.96
N PHE A 96 -17.87 -6.24 7.58
CA PHE A 96 -18.66 -5.45 8.54
C PHE A 96 -18.69 -3.95 8.26
N GLY A 97 -18.09 -3.49 7.15
CA GLY A 97 -18.08 -2.07 6.74
C GLY A 97 -17.40 -1.18 7.77
#